data_AF-A0A949XAG7-F1
#
_entry.id   AF-A0A949XAG7-F1
#
_cell.length_a   1.000
_cell.length_b   1.000
_cell.length_c   1.000
_cell.angle_alpha   90.00
_cell.angle_beta   90.00
_cell.angle_gamma   90.00
#
_symmetry.space_group_name_H-M   'P 1'
#
loop_
_entity.id
_entity.type
_entity.pdbx_description
1 polymer ?
#
loop_
_entity_poly.entity_id
_entity_poly.type
_entity_poly.pdbx_seq_one_letter_code
_entity_poly.pdbx_strand_id
1 'polypeptide(L)' 'MPADVRLRDVWVEGSGVFRSGIVRCQFYPGGIADAAVIHLFDRKGDVMTVGIDPFDGTAAIIAGDLNPVALQKEMRR' A
#
# COMPACT_ATOMS: atom_id res chain seq x y z
N MET A 1 13.74 -3.81 6.17
CA MET A 1 13.06 -2.60 6.68
C MET A 1 13.96 -1.91 7.70
N PRO A 2 13.97 -0.57 7.76
CA PRO A 2 14.61 0.17 8.84
C PRO A 2 14.13 -0.33 10.20
N ALA A 3 14.98 -0.27 11.24
CA ALA A 3 14.73 -0.91 12.53
C ALA A 3 13.42 -0.46 13.20
N ASP A 4 12.93 0.75 12.89
CA ASP A 4 11.77 1.38 13.53
C ASP A 4 10.50 1.38 12.68
N VAL A 5 10.52 0.85 11.45
CA VAL A 5 9.33 0.81 10.58
C VAL A 5 8.68 -0.57 10.66
N ARG A 6 7.36 -0.61 10.79
CA ARG A 6 6.56 -1.84 10.85
C ARG A 6 5.39 -1.76 9.87
N LEU A 7 4.97 -2.92 9.36
CA LEU A 7 3.70 -3.08 8.65
C LEU A 7 2.56 -3.03 9.66
N ARG A 8 1.59 -2.15 9.43
CA ARG A 8 0.33 -2.10 10.19
C ARG A 8 -0.67 -3.08 9.60
N ASP A 9 -0.90 -2.93 8.31
CA ASP A 9 -1.82 -3.74 7.53
C ASP A 9 -1.53 -3.58 6.03
N VAL A 10 -2.05 -4.53 5.26
CA VAL A 10 -2.04 -4.51 3.80
C VAL A 10 -3.45 -4.76 3.31
N TRP A 11 -3.96 -3.88 2.47
CA TRP A 11 -5.16 -4.11 1.68
C TRP A 11 -4.78 -4.52 0.27
N VAL A 12 -5.43 -5.55 -0.27
CA VAL A 12 -5.33 -5.93 -1.67
C VAL A 12 -6.74 -6.04 -2.24
N GLU A 13 -6.95 -5.44 -3.41
CA GLU A 13 -8.23 -5.51 -4.11
C GLU A 13 -8.66 -6.97 -4.31
N GLY A 14 -9.94 -7.25 -4.07
CA GLY A 14 -10.51 -8.60 -4.13
C GLY A 14 -10.13 -9.53 -2.97
N SER A 15 -9.04 -9.26 -2.23
CA SER A 15 -8.57 -10.12 -1.12
C SER A 15 -8.88 -9.55 0.27
N GLY A 16 -8.99 -8.23 0.41
CA GLY A 16 -9.33 -7.57 1.68
C GLY A 16 -8.12 -7.07 2.47
N VAL A 17 -8.29 -6.88 3.79
CA VAL A 17 -7.27 -6.32 4.69
C VAL A 17 -6.62 -7.41 5.53
N PHE A 18 -5.29 -7.39 5.58
CA PHE A 18 -4.46 -8.36 6.29
C PHE A 18 -3.53 -7.65 7.27
N ARG A 19 -3.41 -8.18 8.49
CA ARG A 19 -2.49 -7.66 9.54
C ARG A 19 -1.33 -8.59 9.86
N SER A 20 -1.36 -9.82 9.35
CA SER A 20 -0.33 -10.83 9.58
C SER A 20 -0.34 -11.88 8.48
N GLY A 21 0.74 -12.66 8.41
CA GLY A 21 0.91 -13.73 7.43
C GLY A 21 1.67 -13.29 6.17
N ILE A 22 1.48 -14.05 5.10
CA ILE A 22 2.10 -13.79 3.79
C ILE A 22 1.01 -13.27 2.86
N VAL A 23 1.12 -12.01 2.45
CA VAL A 23 0.24 -11.37 1.47
C VAL A 23 1.00 -11.27 0.15
N ARG A 24 0.34 -11.62 -0.95
CA ARG A 24 0.90 -11.52 -2.30
C ARG A 24 0.19 -10.42 -3.06
N CYS A 25 0.97 -9.59 -3.75
CA CYS A 25 0.53 -8.62 -4.72
C CYS A 25 1.31 -8.93 -5.99
N GLN A 26 0.60 -9.22 -7.08
CA GLN A 26 1.20 -9.65 -8.33
C GLN A 26 1.36 -8.47 -9.29
N PHE A 27 2.49 -8.48 -9.99
CA PHE A 27 2.76 -7.60 -11.13
C PHE A 27 2.69 -8.44 -12.40
N TYR A 28 1.93 -7.96 -13.38
CA TYR A 28 1.68 -8.63 -14.64
C TYR A 28 2.53 -8.00 -15.76
N PRO A 29 2.82 -8.75 -16.83
CA PRO A 29 3.44 -8.17 -18.01
C PRO A 29 2.65 -6.97 -18.52
N GLY A 30 3.36 -5.90 -18.91
CA GLY A 30 2.73 -4.64 -19.35
C GLY A 30 2.54 -3.59 -18.26
N GLY A 31 3.01 -3.84 -17.03
CA GLY A 31 3.03 -2.85 -15.95
C GLY A 31 1.83 -2.92 -15.00
N ILE A 32 0.78 -3.66 -15.36
CA ILE A 32 -0.41 -3.83 -14.53
C ILE A 32 -0.04 -4.53 -13.21
N ALA A 33 -0.67 -4.14 -12.11
CA ALA A 33 -0.49 -4.75 -10.79
C ALA A 33 -1.82 -4.97 -10.08
N ASP A 34 -1.86 -5.86 -9.09
CA ASP A 34 -2.98 -5.89 -8.16
C ASP A 34 -3.03 -4.57 -7.40
N ALA A 35 -4.20 -3.91 -7.33
CA ALA A 35 -4.33 -2.70 -6.54
C ALA A 35 -4.12 -3.03 -5.07
N ALA A 36 -3.10 -2.41 -4.47
CA ALA A 36 -2.72 -2.69 -3.09
C ALA A 36 -2.36 -1.41 -2.34
N VAL A 37 -2.69 -1.41 -1.05
CA VAL A 37 -2.38 -0.36 -0.10
C VAL A 37 -1.65 -0.98 1.08
N ILE A 38 -0.46 -0.47 1.38
CA ILE A 38 0.36 -0.95 2.48
C ILE A 38 0.48 0.18 3.49
N HIS A 39 0.01 -0.06 4.69
CA HIS A 39 0.16 0.88 5.79
C HIS A 39 1.40 0.53 6.60
N LEU A 40 2.25 1.53 6.77
CA LEU A 40 3.44 1.48 7.60
C LEU A 40 3.23 2.39 8.80
N PHE A 41 3.84 2.03 9.93
CA PHE A 41 3.95 2.91 11.07
C PHE A 41 5.34 2.85 11.66
N ASP A 42 5.77 3.96 12.25
CA ASP A 42 7.04 4.04 12.97
C ASP A 42 6.86 3.93 14.49
N ARG A 43 7.96 4.00 15.24
CA ARG A 43 7.93 3.95 16.71
C ARG A 43 7.24 5.17 17.36
N LYS A 44 7.15 6.29 16.65
CA LYS A 44 6.46 7.50 17.11
C LYS A 44 4.95 7.43 16.84
N GLY A 45 4.51 6.45 16.06
CA GLY A 45 3.13 6.28 15.62
C GLY A 45 2.80 7.05 14.34
N ASP A 46 3.81 7.59 13.65
CA ASP A 46 3.64 8.23 12.36
C ASP A 46 3.27 7.17 11.32
N VAL A 47 2.16 7.39 10.61
CA VAL A 47 1.64 6.46 9.60
C VAL A 47 2.04 6.95 8.21
N MET A 48 2.46 6.00 7.38
CA MET A 48 2.73 6.21 5.97
C MET A 48 1.95 5.19 5.15
N THR A 49 1.38 5.63 4.03
CA THR A 49 0.73 4.76 3.06
C THR A 49 1.64 4.57 1.86
N VAL A 50 1.90 3.31 1.50
CA VAL A 50 2.45 2.95 0.19
C VAL A 50 1.30 2.46 -0.67
N GLY A 51 1.06 3.17 -1.77
CA GLY A 51 0.06 2.81 -2.77
C GLY A 51 0.70 2.20 -4.01
N ILE A 52 0.11 1.14 -4.54
CA ILE A 52 0.46 0.57 -5.85
C ILE A 52 -0.64 0.93 -6.84
N ASP A 53 -0.26 1.62 -7.93
CA ASP A 53 -1.17 1.89 -9.03
C ASP A 53 -1.39 0.60 -9.84
N PRO A 54 -2.64 0.13 -10.00
CA PRO A 54 -2.89 -1.11 -10.72
C PRO A 54 -2.69 -1.00 -12.24
N PHE A 55 -2.66 0.20 -12.81
CA PHE A 55 -2.62 0.39 -14.27
C PHE A 55 -1.20 0.43 -14.83
N ASP A 56 -0.24 0.93 -14.07
CA ASP A 56 1.16 1.06 -14.49
C ASP A 56 2.17 0.49 -13.49
N GLY A 57 1.71 0.00 -12.34
CA GLY A 57 2.54 -0.65 -11.33
C GLY A 57 3.44 0.32 -10.59
N THR A 58 3.23 1.62 -10.74
CA THR A 58 3.99 2.64 -10.01
C THR A 58 3.63 2.60 -8.53
N ALA A 59 4.62 2.89 -7.69
CA ALA A 59 4.44 2.95 -6.25
C ALA A 59 4.60 4.40 -5.78
N ALA A 60 3.64 4.87 -4.98
CA ALA A 60 3.69 6.17 -4.32
C ALA A 60 3.79 5.99 -2.80
N ILE A 61 4.61 6.83 -2.16
CA ILE A 61 4.70 6.90 -0.70
C ILE A 61 4.08 8.21 -0.28
N ILE A 62 3.00 8.14 0.50
CA ILE A 62 2.23 9.29 0.94
C ILE A 62 2.21 9.31 2.47
N ALA A 63 2.42 10.49 3.05
CA ALA A 63 2.32 10.69 4.48
C ALA A 63 0.85 10.62 4.93
N GLY A 64 0.60 9.95 6.05
CA GLY A 64 -0.73 9.81 6.62
C GLY A 64 -1.37 8.44 6.38
N ASP A 65 -2.58 8.31 6.90
CA ASP A 65 -3.38 7.10 6.91
C ASP A 65 -4.45 7.16 5.82
N LEU A 66 -4.08 6.74 4.61
CA LEU A 66 -4.97 6.79 3.46
C LEU A 66 -5.62 5.43 3.19
N ASN A 67 -6.95 5.39 3.31
CA ASN A 67 -7.72 4.27 2.80
C ASN A 67 -7.61 4.15 1.26
N PRO A 68 -7.97 2.99 0.66
CA PRO A 68 -7.81 2.77 -0.78
C PRO A 68 -8.48 3.82 -1.67
N VAL A 69 -9.64 4.34 -1.27
CA VAL A 69 -10.38 5.36 -2.02
C VAL A 69 -9.65 6.71 -2.00
N ALA A 70 -9.16 7.10 -0.82
CA ALA A 70 -8.40 8.34 -0.65
C ALA A 70 -7.06 8.28 -1.39
N LEU A 71 -6.39 7.13 -1.34
CA LEU A 71 -5.15 6.89 -2.08
C LEU A 71 -5.35 7.05 -3.59
N GLN A 72 -6.37 6.41 -4.17
CA GLN A 72 -6.65 6.53 -5.60
C GLN A 72 -6.90 7.98 -6.04
N LYS A 73 -7.50 8.78 -5.17
CA LYS A 73 -7.71 10.20 -5.44
C LYS A 73 -6.40 10.98 -5.43
N GLU A 74 -5.49 10.65 -4.51
CA GLU A 74 -4.21 11.32 -4.36
C GLU A 74 -3.25 10.97 -5.50
N MET A 75 -3.20 9.71 -5.93
CA MET A 75 -2.33 9.25 -7.02
C MET A 75 -2.74 9.77 -8.41
N ARG A 76 -3.97 10.26 -8.56
CA ARG A 76 -4.49 10.84 -9.81
C ARG A 76 -4.33 12.36 -9.91
N ARG A 77 -3.70 13.00 -8.92
CA ARG A 77 -3.40 14.44 -8.92
C ARG A 77 -2.06 14.72 -9.56
#